data_AF-A0A3A0A6T3-F1
#
_entry.id   AF-A0A3A0A6T3-F1
#
_cell.length_a   1.000
_cell.length_b   1.000
_cell.length_c   1.000
_cell.angle_alpha   90.00
_cell.angle_beta   90.00
_cell.angle_gamma   90.00
#
_symmetry.space_group_name_H-M   'P 1'
#
loop_
_entity.id
_entity.type
_entity.pdbx_description
1 polymer ?
#
loop_
_entity_poly.entity_id
_entity_poly.type
_entity_poly.pdbx_seq_one_letter_code
_entity_poly.pdbx_strand_id
1 'polypeptide(L)'
;MTGEVFTTRNERKFIPILRQAEWPKASPTWLQGKYYIDLRGVPYNERHYQDLLATLLGTRPVAPPVGVGALKPGSFKPASGRADAPAVSAAFQPIKIEGVIADQIGTPRGDGTRGSALYRVPFRLTYRPPAEWVELFVEAWDHPRSYTSMHRPGIARVYGDTVVLDGTTVDEVERYHRDTLVLAAQEANERYLEWDRRRRELEERERVRLEEHDKSISAAAKRLKF
;
A
#
# COMPACT_ATOMS: atom_id res chain seq x y z
N MET A 1 32.43 14.74 -17.46
CA MET A 1 31.23 14.32 -18.22
C MET A 1 31.65 13.16 -19.11
N THR A 2 30.87 12.08 -19.21
CA THR A 2 31.23 10.96 -20.10
C THR A 2 30.83 11.28 -21.54
N GLY A 3 31.61 10.82 -22.52
CA GLY A 3 31.37 11.10 -23.95
C GLY A 3 30.00 10.62 -24.45
N GLU A 4 29.48 9.53 -23.87
CA GLU A 4 28.14 9.02 -24.13
C GLU A 4 27.05 10.03 -23.74
N VAL A 5 27.08 10.58 -22.51
CA VAL A 5 26.05 11.53 -22.04
C VAL A 5 26.11 12.82 -22.85
N PHE A 6 27.30 13.25 -23.27
CA PHE A 6 27.47 14.43 -24.12
C PHE A 6 26.89 14.22 -25.53
N THR A 7 27.06 13.04 -26.11
CA THR A 7 26.71 12.75 -27.51
C THR A 7 25.26 12.32 -27.69
N THR A 8 24.78 11.39 -26.84
CA THR A 8 23.45 10.77 -27.01
C THR A 8 22.42 11.31 -26.03
N ARG A 9 22.85 12.08 -25.02
CA ARG A 9 22.01 12.52 -23.88
C ARG A 9 21.25 11.36 -23.21
N ASN A 10 21.77 10.12 -23.34
CA ASN A 10 21.15 8.95 -22.73
C ASN A 10 21.53 8.85 -21.24
N GLU A 11 20.99 9.78 -20.46
CA GLU A 11 21.24 9.87 -19.02
C GLU A 11 20.72 8.65 -18.24
N ARG A 12 19.76 7.91 -18.80
CA ARG A 12 19.18 6.70 -18.19
C ARG A 12 20.06 5.46 -18.32
N LYS A 13 21.13 5.52 -19.12
CA LYS A 13 22.09 4.42 -19.30
C LYS A 13 22.95 4.17 -18.04
N PHE A 14 23.09 5.18 -17.19
CA PHE A 14 23.94 5.12 -16.00
C PHE A 14 23.08 5.03 -14.74
N ILE A 15 23.40 4.08 -13.85
CA ILE A 15 22.76 3.93 -12.53
C ILE A 15 23.82 4.27 -11.47
N PRO A 16 23.81 5.47 -10.87
CA PRO A 16 24.81 5.83 -9.89
C PRO A 16 24.58 5.09 -8.57
N ILE A 17 25.66 4.52 -8.02
CA ILE A 17 25.65 3.79 -6.75
C ILE A 17 26.66 4.44 -5.80
N LEU A 18 26.22 4.78 -4.59
CA LEU A 18 27.07 5.30 -3.53
C LEU A 18 27.47 4.15 -2.59
N ARG A 19 28.77 3.86 -2.49
CA ARG A 19 29.30 2.85 -1.56
C ARG A 19 30.03 3.43 -0.35
N GLN A 20 30.61 4.62 -0.48
CA GLN A 20 31.39 5.28 0.56
C GLN A 20 31.31 6.81 0.41
N ALA A 21 31.56 7.54 1.51
CA ALA A 21 31.49 9.00 1.62
C ALA A 21 30.09 9.61 1.43
N GLU A 22 30.02 10.94 1.43
CA GLU A 22 28.78 11.70 1.22
C GLU A 22 28.59 12.03 -0.27
N TRP A 23 27.33 12.01 -0.74
CA TRP A 23 27.00 12.18 -2.16
C TRP A 23 27.61 13.43 -2.82
N PRO A 24 27.57 14.64 -2.21
CA PRO A 24 28.17 15.83 -2.83
C PRO A 24 29.69 15.72 -3.04
N LYS A 25 30.38 14.87 -2.25
CA LYS A 25 31.83 14.65 -2.34
C LYS A 25 32.19 13.47 -3.25
N ALA A 26 31.34 12.45 -3.28
CA ALA A 26 31.58 11.22 -4.04
C ALA A 26 31.07 11.31 -5.49
N SER A 27 30.05 12.14 -5.75
CA SER A 27 29.44 12.23 -7.08
C SER A 27 30.14 13.26 -7.97
N PRO A 28 30.34 12.95 -9.26
CA PRO A 28 30.68 13.96 -10.26
C PRO A 28 29.63 15.06 -10.31
N THR A 29 30.04 16.31 -10.53
CA THR A 29 29.15 17.49 -10.54
C THR A 29 27.93 17.33 -11.45
N TRP A 30 28.07 16.65 -12.59
CA TRP A 30 26.99 16.41 -13.54
C TRP A 30 25.93 15.39 -13.07
N LEU A 31 26.21 14.63 -12.01
CA LEU A 31 25.28 13.68 -11.38
C LEU A 31 24.66 14.19 -10.08
N GLN A 32 25.11 15.31 -9.52
CA GLN A 32 24.69 15.76 -8.19
C GLN A 32 23.16 15.93 -8.04
N GLY A 33 22.48 16.42 -9.07
CA GLY A 33 21.01 16.56 -9.10
C GLY A 33 20.26 15.35 -9.65
N LYS A 34 20.93 14.23 -9.89
CA LYS A 34 20.32 13.00 -10.42
C LYS A 34 20.09 12.01 -9.28
N TYR A 35 19.09 11.15 -9.47
CA TYR A 35 18.82 10.06 -8.55
C TYR A 35 20.01 9.08 -8.50
N TYR A 36 20.34 8.60 -7.30
CA TYR A 36 21.37 7.60 -7.04
C TYR A 36 20.87 6.59 -6.01
N ILE A 37 21.53 5.44 -5.93
CA ILE A 37 21.20 4.37 -4.98
C ILE A 37 22.27 4.32 -3.90
N ASP A 38 21.86 4.46 -2.65
CA ASP A 38 22.77 4.43 -1.51
C ASP A 38 22.95 3.00 -0.98
N LEU A 39 24.13 2.41 -1.22
CA LEU A 39 24.52 1.10 -0.70
C LEU A 39 25.67 1.23 0.31
N ARG A 40 25.78 2.36 1.02
CA ARG A 40 26.74 2.52 2.12
C ARG A 40 26.42 1.55 3.27
N GLY A 41 27.45 1.25 4.07
CA GLY A 41 27.35 0.34 5.22
C GLY A 41 27.73 -1.11 4.92
N VAL A 42 28.03 -1.85 6.00
CA VAL A 42 28.22 -3.31 6.02
C VAL A 42 27.53 -3.83 7.28
N PRO A 43 26.40 -4.56 7.17
CA PRO A 43 25.67 -4.84 5.92
C PRO A 43 25.06 -3.57 5.31
N TYR A 44 24.86 -3.57 4.00
CA TYR A 44 24.14 -2.49 3.31
C TYR A 44 22.62 -2.61 3.55
N ASN A 45 21.88 -1.53 3.30
CA ASN A 45 20.43 -1.53 3.44
C ASN A 45 19.77 -2.36 2.33
N GLU A 46 19.05 -3.41 2.71
CA GLU A 46 18.36 -4.32 1.78
C GLU A 46 17.33 -3.59 0.90
N ARG A 47 16.67 -2.53 1.40
CA ARG A 47 15.72 -1.75 0.59
C ARG A 47 16.39 -1.05 -0.59
N HIS A 48 17.57 -0.47 -0.36
CA HIS A 48 18.34 0.17 -1.43
C HIS A 48 18.90 -0.85 -2.43
N TYR A 49 19.18 -2.07 -1.96
CA TYR A 49 19.53 -3.17 -2.86
C TYR A 49 18.35 -3.60 -3.74
N GLN A 50 17.14 -3.70 -3.18
CA GLN A 50 15.92 -3.93 -3.95
C GLN A 50 15.64 -2.79 -4.95
N ASP A 51 15.92 -1.54 -4.58
CA ASP A 51 15.82 -0.40 -5.49
C ASP A 51 16.79 -0.52 -6.68
N LEU A 52 17.99 -1.08 -6.47
CA LEU A 52 18.95 -1.37 -7.53
C LEU A 52 18.42 -2.47 -8.45
N LEU A 53 17.90 -3.56 -7.89
CA LEU A 53 17.28 -4.64 -8.66
C LEU A 53 16.13 -4.12 -9.52
N ALA A 54 15.22 -3.33 -8.96
CA ALA A 54 14.10 -2.75 -9.71
C ALA A 54 14.57 -1.79 -10.82
N THR A 55 15.70 -1.09 -10.63
CA THR A 55 16.29 -0.23 -11.67
C THR A 55 16.86 -1.05 -12.80
N LEU A 56 17.64 -2.09 -12.48
CA LEU A 56 18.28 -2.97 -13.45
C LEU A 56 17.25 -3.76 -14.27
N LEU A 57 16.17 -4.19 -13.62
CA LEU A 57 15.07 -4.92 -14.25
C LEU A 57 14.07 -4.00 -14.97
N GLY A 58 14.23 -2.67 -14.88
CA GLY A 58 13.34 -1.71 -15.54
C GLY A 58 11.90 -1.71 -15.02
N THR A 59 11.66 -2.30 -13.84
CA THR A 59 10.32 -2.43 -13.23
C THR A 59 9.90 -1.21 -12.42
N ARG A 60 10.71 -0.14 -12.45
CA ARG A 60 10.38 1.11 -11.76
C ARG A 60 9.17 1.80 -12.38
N PRO A 61 8.24 2.33 -11.56
CA PRO A 61 7.11 3.09 -12.06
C PRO A 61 7.61 4.34 -12.80
N VAL A 62 7.11 4.54 -14.02
CA VAL A 62 7.41 5.72 -14.84
C VAL A 62 6.71 6.93 -14.21
N ALA A 63 7.45 8.02 -14.00
CA ALA A 63 6.88 9.25 -13.48
C ALA A 63 5.72 9.73 -14.38
N PRO A 64 4.59 10.16 -13.80
CA PRO A 64 3.47 10.67 -14.59
C PRO A 64 3.88 11.92 -15.38
N PRO A 65 3.35 12.12 -16.60
CA PRO A 65 3.72 13.25 -17.45
C PRO A 65 3.33 14.58 -16.79
N VAL A 66 4.30 15.51 -16.72
CA VAL A 66 4.11 16.83 -16.12
C VAL A 66 3.54 17.79 -17.17
N GLY A 67 2.23 18.04 -17.10
CA GLY A 67 1.52 19.00 -17.95
C GLY A 67 1.01 20.20 -17.14
N VAL A 68 1.30 21.41 -17.62
CA VAL A 68 0.76 22.67 -17.12
C VAL A 68 -0.77 22.69 -17.25
N GLY A 69 -1.48 22.54 -16.13
CA GLY A 69 -2.93 22.59 -16.09
C GLY A 69 -3.45 22.59 -14.66
N ALA A 70 -4.25 23.59 -14.32
CA ALA A 70 -4.75 23.90 -12.98
C ALA A 70 -5.20 22.67 -12.16
N LEU A 71 -4.74 22.62 -10.91
CA LEU A 71 -5.13 21.65 -9.90
C LEU A 71 -6.64 21.68 -9.69
N LYS A 72 -7.35 20.69 -10.24
CA LYS A 72 -8.63 20.24 -9.69
C LYS A 72 -8.34 19.19 -8.60
N PRO A 73 -8.91 19.31 -7.39
CA PRO A 73 -8.72 18.32 -6.36
C PRO A 73 -9.58 17.10 -6.68
N GLY A 74 -8.98 16.08 -7.30
CA GLY A 74 -9.70 14.84 -7.59
C GLY A 74 -9.12 14.04 -8.75
N SER A 75 -7.89 13.53 -8.60
CA SER A 75 -7.46 12.35 -9.36
C SER A 75 -6.12 11.85 -8.82
N PHE A 76 -6.15 11.08 -7.73
CA PHE A 76 -5.06 10.18 -7.40
C PHE A 76 -5.10 9.03 -8.42
N LYS A 77 -4.10 8.96 -9.31
CA LYS A 77 -3.80 7.71 -10.03
C LYS A 77 -2.89 6.87 -9.12
N PRO A 78 -3.30 5.67 -8.67
CA PRO A 78 -2.40 4.80 -7.94
C PRO A 78 -1.33 4.28 -8.89
N ALA A 79 -0.06 4.47 -8.54
CA ALA A 79 1.06 3.82 -9.22
C ALA A 79 0.99 2.32 -8.93
N SER A 80 0.47 1.57 -9.91
CA SER A 80 0.49 0.12 -9.93
C SER A 80 1.92 -0.37 -10.19
N GLY A 81 2.53 -1.02 -9.19
CA GLY A 81 3.85 -1.60 -9.29
C GLY A 81 4.15 -2.61 -8.18
N ARG A 82 3.16 -3.48 -7.88
CA ARG A 82 3.36 -4.79 -7.22
C ARG A 82 2.12 -5.63 -7.49
N ALA A 83 2.11 -6.29 -8.63
CA ALA A 83 1.50 -7.61 -8.76
C ALA A 83 2.64 -8.59 -8.56
N ASP A 84 2.61 -9.26 -7.40
CA ASP A 84 2.90 -10.68 -7.22
C ASP A 84 3.21 -10.93 -5.75
N ALA A 85 2.14 -11.18 -4.99
CA ALA A 85 2.16 -12.10 -3.87
C ALA A 85 1.36 -13.34 -4.33
N PRO A 86 1.71 -14.54 -3.85
CA PRO A 86 1.77 -15.76 -4.65
C PRO A 86 0.39 -16.32 -5.01
N ALA A 87 0.30 -16.85 -6.23
CA ALA A 87 -0.75 -17.77 -6.64
C ALA A 87 -0.52 -19.15 -6.01
N VAL A 88 -0.89 -19.33 -4.73
CA VAL A 88 -1.35 -20.60 -4.13
C VAL A 88 -2.08 -20.23 -2.83
N SER A 89 -3.10 -21.00 -2.44
CA SER A 89 -4.02 -20.80 -1.30
C SER A 89 -3.37 -20.56 0.08
N ALA A 90 -2.67 -19.44 0.28
CA ALA A 90 -2.25 -19.01 1.60
C ALA A 90 -3.48 -18.54 2.36
N ALA A 91 -3.84 -19.24 3.43
CA ALA A 91 -4.87 -18.79 4.37
C ALA A 91 -4.57 -17.34 4.79
N PHE A 92 -5.61 -16.51 4.83
CA PHE A 92 -5.51 -15.12 5.26
C PHE A 92 -4.76 -15.03 6.59
N GLN A 93 -3.73 -14.18 6.64
CA GLN A 93 -3.04 -13.85 7.87
C GLN A 93 -3.67 -12.60 8.51
N PRO A 94 -3.52 -12.36 9.81
CA PRO A 94 -3.95 -11.09 10.39
C PRO A 94 -3.04 -9.94 9.93
N ILE A 95 -3.64 -8.87 9.41
CA ILE A 95 -2.94 -7.66 8.96
C ILE A 95 -2.54 -6.81 10.17
N LYS A 96 -1.28 -6.38 10.23
CA LYS A 96 -0.78 -5.51 11.30
C LYS A 96 -0.31 -4.17 10.74
N ILE A 97 -0.38 -3.15 11.59
CA ILE A 97 0.21 -1.84 11.33
C ILE A 97 1.65 -1.87 11.85
N GLU A 98 2.63 -1.72 10.95
CA GLU A 98 4.06 -1.79 11.31
C GLU A 98 4.56 -0.47 11.93
N GLY A 99 4.01 0.65 11.49
CA GLY A 99 4.40 1.96 11.99
C GLY A 99 4.13 3.08 10.99
N VAL A 100 4.53 4.30 11.38
CA VAL A 100 4.38 5.51 10.56
C VAL A 100 5.43 5.53 9.45
N ILE A 101 5.04 5.93 8.25
CA ILE A 101 5.94 6.16 7.12
C ILE A 101 6.45 7.62 7.21
N ALA A 102 7.51 7.82 7.99
CA ALA A 102 7.97 9.15 8.40
C ALA A 102 8.32 10.09 7.23
N ASP A 103 8.85 9.53 6.14
CA ASP A 103 9.22 10.25 4.90
C ASP A 103 8.01 10.68 4.06
N GLN A 104 6.81 10.18 4.36
CA GLN A 104 5.56 10.50 3.66
C GLN A 104 4.59 11.32 4.51
N ILE A 105 5.01 11.76 5.70
CA ILE A 105 4.23 12.65 6.54
C ILE A 105 4.03 13.97 5.80
N GLY A 106 2.76 14.40 5.68
CA GLY A 106 2.45 15.70 5.11
C GLY A 106 2.89 16.85 6.02
N THR A 107 3.12 18.03 5.46
CA THR A 107 3.34 19.24 6.25
C THR A 107 2.01 19.95 6.55
N PRO A 108 1.86 20.61 7.71
CA PRO A 108 0.75 21.52 7.97
C PRO A 108 0.63 22.59 6.86
N ARG A 109 -0.59 23.05 6.58
CA ARG A 109 -0.82 24.15 5.62
C ARG A 109 -0.36 25.50 6.18
N GLY A 110 -0.45 25.69 7.49
CA GLY A 110 0.05 26.90 8.17
C GLY A 110 -0.62 28.22 7.77
N ASP A 111 -1.78 28.18 7.10
CA ASP A 111 -2.47 29.33 6.54
C ASP A 111 -3.41 30.06 7.53
N GLY A 112 -3.38 29.68 8.82
CA GLY A 112 -4.19 30.28 9.88
C GLY A 112 -5.68 29.92 9.82
N THR A 113 -6.12 29.16 8.82
CA THR A 113 -7.50 28.65 8.76
C THR A 113 -7.72 27.52 9.75
N ARG A 114 -8.97 27.25 10.11
CA ARG A 114 -9.33 26.15 11.01
C ARG A 114 -8.88 24.82 10.41
N GLY A 115 -8.02 24.09 11.13
CA GLY A 115 -7.47 22.80 10.68
C GLY A 115 -6.17 22.90 9.87
N SER A 116 -5.60 24.10 9.71
CA SER A 116 -4.33 24.34 9.00
C SER A 116 -3.11 23.67 9.64
N ALA A 117 -3.20 23.29 10.91
CA ALA A 117 -2.19 22.53 11.64
C ALA A 117 -2.22 21.01 11.34
N LEU A 118 -3.31 20.52 10.75
CA LEU A 118 -3.52 19.10 10.49
C LEU A 118 -2.88 18.68 9.18
N TYR A 119 -2.39 17.45 9.13
CA TYR A 119 -1.75 16.89 7.95
C TYR A 119 -2.05 15.39 7.81
N ARG A 120 -1.45 14.78 6.80
CA ARG A 120 -1.62 13.36 6.48
C ARG A 120 -0.58 12.54 7.21
N VAL A 121 -1.04 11.52 7.93
CA VAL A 121 -0.18 10.57 8.64
C VAL A 121 -0.35 9.18 7.99
N PRO A 122 0.61 8.72 7.18
CA PRO A 122 0.58 7.39 6.58
C PRO A 122 1.19 6.32 7.50
N PHE A 123 0.58 5.14 7.52
CA PHE A 123 1.00 3.97 8.29
C PHE A 123 1.13 2.76 7.37
N ARG A 124 2.24 2.03 7.52
CA ARG A 124 2.54 0.82 6.76
C ARG A 124 1.75 -0.38 7.31
N LEU A 125 1.13 -1.15 6.43
CA LEU A 125 0.57 -2.47 6.73
C LEU A 125 1.56 -3.57 6.36
N THR A 126 1.45 -4.72 7.02
CA THR A 126 2.29 -5.92 6.73
C THR A 126 2.21 -6.39 5.28
N TYR A 127 1.05 -6.18 4.63
CA TYR A 127 0.84 -6.41 3.21
C TYR A 127 -0.45 -5.72 2.75
N ARG A 128 -0.71 -5.75 1.45
CA ARG A 128 -1.91 -5.18 0.83
C ARG A 128 -3.19 -5.91 1.28
N PRO A 129 -4.12 -5.26 2.00
CA PRO A 129 -5.40 -5.86 2.37
C PRO A 129 -6.29 -6.18 1.15
N PRO A 130 -7.13 -7.23 1.26
CA PRO A 130 -8.29 -7.42 0.41
C PRO A 130 -9.27 -6.23 0.48
N ALA A 131 -10.09 -6.03 -0.56
CA ALA A 131 -11.01 -4.90 -0.64
C ALA A 131 -12.05 -4.91 0.49
N GLU A 132 -12.59 -6.07 0.81
CA GLU A 132 -13.58 -6.24 1.87
C GLU A 132 -12.98 -5.94 3.25
N TRP A 133 -11.69 -6.28 3.47
CA TRP A 133 -10.99 -5.88 4.68
C TRP A 133 -10.86 -4.37 4.79
N VAL A 134 -10.61 -3.66 3.68
CA VAL A 134 -10.51 -2.20 3.66
C VAL A 134 -11.82 -1.55 4.10
N GLU A 135 -12.95 -2.04 3.60
CA GLU A 135 -14.28 -1.56 4.00
C GLU A 135 -14.52 -1.78 5.49
N LEU A 136 -14.24 -2.99 5.98
CA LEU A 136 -14.37 -3.33 7.40
C LEU A 136 -13.48 -2.48 8.30
N PHE A 137 -12.26 -2.17 7.86
CA PHE A 137 -11.34 -1.32 8.60
C PHE A 137 -11.81 0.13 8.67
N VAL A 138 -12.27 0.71 7.57
CA VAL A 138 -12.79 2.09 7.55
C VAL A 138 -14.03 2.19 8.43
N GLU A 139 -14.94 1.22 8.36
CA GLU A 139 -16.11 1.16 9.25
C GLU A 139 -15.72 1.02 10.72
N ALA A 140 -14.75 0.14 11.04
CA ALA A 140 -14.27 -0.04 12.41
C ALA A 140 -13.53 1.20 12.94
N TRP A 141 -12.88 1.98 12.07
CA TRP A 141 -12.30 3.26 12.44
C TRP A 141 -13.38 4.31 12.70
N ASP A 142 -14.42 4.40 11.87
CA ASP A 142 -15.48 5.41 12.00
C ASP A 142 -16.42 5.13 13.17
N HIS A 143 -16.55 3.85 13.55
CA HIS A 143 -17.39 3.37 14.64
C HIS A 143 -16.61 2.43 15.58
N PRO A 144 -15.55 2.94 16.25
CA PRO A 144 -14.67 2.12 17.05
C PRO A 144 -15.34 1.70 18.37
N ARG A 145 -15.05 0.47 18.81
CA ARG A 145 -15.54 -0.04 20.11
C ARG A 145 -14.94 0.69 21.31
N SER A 146 -13.78 1.34 21.14
CA SER A 146 -13.11 2.15 22.15
C SER A 146 -12.38 3.32 21.52
N TYR A 147 -12.66 4.53 22.02
CA TYR A 147 -12.10 5.77 21.49
C TYR A 147 -12.05 6.86 22.54
N THR A 148 -11.19 7.84 22.28
CA THR A 148 -11.09 9.07 23.09
C THR A 148 -12.04 10.13 22.57
N SER A 149 -12.39 11.15 23.37
CA SER A 149 -13.22 12.27 22.91
C SER A 149 -12.61 13.07 21.74
N MET A 150 -11.31 12.90 21.47
CA MET A 150 -10.61 13.51 20.34
C MET A 150 -10.71 12.69 19.04
N HIS A 151 -11.31 11.49 19.07
CA HIS A 151 -11.48 10.64 17.91
C HIS A 151 -12.27 11.33 16.79
N ARG A 152 -11.84 11.12 15.54
CA ARG A 152 -12.40 11.75 14.36
C ARG A 152 -12.76 10.69 13.32
N PRO A 153 -14.06 10.41 13.14
CA PRO A 153 -14.53 9.60 12.03
C PRO A 153 -14.24 10.27 10.68
N GLY A 154 -14.15 9.48 9.62
CA GLY A 154 -14.05 9.90 8.23
C GLY A 154 -12.66 10.32 7.75
N ILE A 155 -11.64 10.28 8.63
CA ILE A 155 -10.27 10.67 8.27
C ILE A 155 -9.41 9.50 7.76
N ALA A 156 -9.83 8.25 8.01
CA ALA A 156 -9.05 7.07 7.63
C ALA A 156 -9.36 6.61 6.20
N ARG A 157 -8.30 6.28 5.45
CA ARG A 157 -8.37 5.70 4.10
C ARG A 157 -7.27 4.67 3.92
N VAL A 158 -7.50 3.65 3.09
CA VAL A 158 -6.49 2.63 2.79
C VAL A 158 -6.15 2.65 1.30
N TYR A 159 -4.85 2.70 0.99
CA TYR A 159 -4.32 2.72 -0.36
C TYR A 159 -3.17 1.70 -0.46
N GLY A 160 -3.34 0.67 -1.30
CA GLY A 160 -2.34 -0.40 -1.39
C GLY A 160 -2.16 -1.07 -0.04
N ASP A 161 -0.94 -1.05 0.48
CA ASP A 161 -0.52 -1.54 1.81
C ASP A 161 -0.39 -0.41 2.86
N THR A 162 -1.02 0.74 2.64
CA THR A 162 -0.85 1.92 3.49
C THR A 162 -2.20 2.44 4.00
N VAL A 163 -2.33 2.63 5.30
CA VAL A 163 -3.43 3.39 5.92
C VAL A 163 -3.02 4.84 6.01
N VAL A 164 -3.90 5.78 5.68
CA VAL A 164 -3.66 7.21 5.78
C VAL A 164 -4.75 7.84 6.63
N LEU A 165 -4.35 8.55 7.68
CA LEU A 165 -5.23 9.45 8.41
C LEU A 165 -5.05 10.87 7.86
N ASP A 166 -6.11 11.45 7.28
CA ASP A 166 -6.11 12.79 6.68
C ASP A 166 -6.87 13.78 7.55
N GLY A 167 -6.14 14.56 8.35
CA GLY A 167 -6.74 15.51 9.30
C GLY A 167 -6.34 15.27 10.75
N THR A 168 -5.11 14.81 10.98
CA THR A 168 -4.54 14.61 12.32
C THR A 168 -3.07 15.04 12.36
N THR A 169 -2.40 14.89 13.50
CA THR A 169 -0.96 15.11 13.67
C THR A 169 -0.30 13.87 14.29
N VAL A 170 1.01 13.74 14.17
CA VAL A 170 1.76 12.65 14.83
C VAL A 170 1.56 12.68 16.35
N ASP A 171 1.54 13.87 16.96
CA ASP A 171 1.30 14.00 18.42
C ASP A 171 -0.11 13.54 18.82
N GLU A 172 -1.12 13.88 18.01
CA GLU A 172 -2.50 13.44 18.25
C GLU A 172 -2.63 11.93 18.05
N VAL A 173 -1.90 11.37 17.08
CA VAL A 173 -1.81 9.93 16.87
C VAL A 173 -1.21 9.23 18.09
N GLU A 174 -0.07 9.70 18.57
CA GLU A 174 0.62 9.11 19.71
C GLU A 174 -0.25 9.11 20.97
N ARG A 175 -0.94 10.22 21.24
CA ARG A 175 -1.70 10.40 22.48
C ARG A 175 -3.10 9.81 22.47
N TYR A 176 -3.77 9.79 21.31
CA TYR A 176 -5.22 9.58 21.25
C TYR A 176 -5.68 8.55 20.23
N HIS A 177 -5.02 8.43 19.08
CA HIS A 177 -5.52 7.60 17.97
C HIS A 177 -4.84 6.25 17.82
N ARG A 178 -3.60 6.10 18.32
CA ARG A 178 -2.81 4.87 18.14
C ARG A 178 -3.58 3.62 18.54
N ASP A 179 -4.14 3.62 19.74
CA ASP A 179 -4.79 2.42 20.27
C ASP A 179 -6.10 2.15 19.53
N THR A 180 -6.88 3.18 19.21
CA THR A 180 -8.09 3.05 18.36
C THR A 180 -7.75 2.52 16.97
N LEU A 181 -6.63 2.95 16.39
CA LEU A 181 -6.17 2.50 15.07
C LEU A 181 -5.79 1.01 15.08
N VAL A 182 -5.12 0.57 16.15
CA VAL A 182 -4.79 -0.85 16.35
C VAL A 182 -6.05 -1.69 16.56
N LEU A 183 -7.00 -1.20 17.37
CA LEU A 183 -8.28 -1.88 17.60
C LEU A 183 -9.10 -2.01 16.31
N ALA A 184 -9.16 -0.97 15.49
CA ALA A 184 -9.83 -1.01 14.19
C ALA A 184 -9.22 -2.07 13.25
N ALA A 185 -7.88 -2.19 13.22
CA ALA A 185 -7.20 -3.23 12.44
C ALA A 185 -7.49 -4.65 12.96
N GLN A 186 -7.55 -4.83 14.29
CA GLN A 186 -7.90 -6.11 14.91
C GLN A 186 -9.34 -6.51 14.58
N GLU A 187 -10.29 -5.58 14.74
CA GLU A 187 -11.69 -5.82 14.41
C GLU A 187 -11.90 -6.14 12.93
N ALA A 188 -11.20 -5.44 12.03
CA ALA A 188 -11.24 -5.73 10.60
C ALA A 188 -10.72 -7.14 10.29
N ASN A 189 -9.64 -7.58 10.95
CA ASN A 189 -9.12 -8.95 10.79
C ASN A 189 -10.14 -10.01 11.24
N GLU A 190 -10.76 -9.81 12.40
CA GLU A 190 -11.77 -10.73 12.94
C GLU A 190 -12.98 -10.82 12.02
N ARG A 191 -13.56 -9.67 11.65
CA ARG A 191 -14.73 -9.60 10.76
C ARG A 191 -14.43 -10.18 9.38
N TYR A 192 -13.24 -9.96 8.85
CA TYR A 192 -12.84 -10.52 7.56
C TYR A 192 -12.71 -12.04 7.62
N LEU A 193 -12.08 -12.58 8.67
CA LEU A 193 -11.96 -14.03 8.86
C LEU A 193 -13.32 -14.71 8.99
N GLU A 194 -14.27 -14.08 9.67
CA GLU A 194 -15.65 -14.58 9.72
C GLU A 194 -16.34 -14.52 8.35
N TRP A 195 -16.21 -13.41 7.64
CA TRP A 195 -16.78 -13.23 6.32
C TRP A 195 -16.24 -14.26 5.31
N ASP A 196 -14.92 -14.45 5.27
CA ASP A 196 -14.26 -15.40 4.36
C ASP A 196 -14.70 -16.85 4.65
N ARG A 197 -14.84 -17.20 5.93
CA ARG A 197 -15.34 -18.51 6.35
C ARG A 197 -16.77 -18.75 5.87
N ARG A 198 -17.68 -17.80 6.13
CA ARG A 198 -19.09 -17.89 5.71
C ARG A 198 -19.20 -17.99 4.18
N ARG A 199 -18.38 -17.24 3.44
CA ARG A 199 -18.34 -17.28 1.97
C ARG A 199 -17.93 -18.66 1.47
N ARG A 200 -16.85 -19.24 1.99
CA ARG A 200 -16.37 -20.58 1.58
C ARG A 200 -17.40 -21.67 1.88
N GLU A 201 -18.06 -21.61 3.04
CA GLU A 201 -19.12 -22.54 3.40
C GLU A 201 -20.31 -22.46 2.43
N LEU A 202 -20.68 -21.26 1.97
CA LEU A 202 -21.75 -21.07 0.99
C LEU A 202 -21.36 -21.62 -0.39
N GLU A 203 -20.16 -21.30 -0.86
CA GLU A 203 -19.62 -21.79 -2.15
C GLU A 203 -19.54 -23.32 -2.17
N GLU A 204 -19.09 -23.93 -1.07
CA GLU A 204 -19.03 -25.39 -0.95
C GLU A 204 -20.43 -26.03 -0.96
N ARG A 205 -21.40 -25.45 -0.23
CA ARG A 205 -22.79 -25.93 -0.25
C ARG A 205 -23.42 -25.84 -1.63
N GLU A 206 -23.16 -24.76 -2.36
CA GLU A 206 -23.64 -24.60 -3.73
C GLU A 206 -22.99 -25.62 -4.67
N ARG A 207 -21.67 -25.83 -4.56
CA ARG A 207 -20.95 -26.84 -5.34
C ARG A 207 -21.54 -28.23 -5.13
N VAL A 208 -21.72 -28.63 -3.86
CA VAL A 208 -22.33 -29.92 -3.51
C VAL A 208 -23.74 -30.04 -4.09
N ARG A 209 -24.57 -28.99 -3.98
CA ARG A 209 -25.93 -28.98 -4.55
C ARG A 209 -25.93 -29.17 -6.07
N LEU A 210 -25.03 -28.49 -6.79
CA LEU A 210 -24.93 -28.61 -8.25
C LEU A 210 -24.45 -30.00 -8.68
N GLU A 211 -23.48 -30.58 -7.97
CA GLU A 211 -23.02 -31.95 -8.22
C GLU A 211 -24.11 -32.99 -7.97
N GLU A 212 -24.88 -32.84 -6.88
CA GLU A 212 -26.04 -33.70 -6.61
C GLU A 212 -27.12 -33.55 -7.68
N HIS A 213 -27.37 -32.32 -8.12
CA HIS A 213 -28.31 -32.05 -9.21
C HIS A 213 -27.90 -32.71 -10.51
N ASP A 214 -26.63 -32.59 -10.91
CA ASP A 214 -26.09 -33.22 -12.13
C ASP A 214 -26.15 -34.76 -12.06
N LYS A 215 -25.75 -35.34 -10.92
CA LYS A 215 -25.89 -36.79 -10.68
C LYS A 215 -27.35 -37.25 -10.80
N SER A 216 -28.30 -36.46 -10.30
CA SER A 216 -29.73 -36.74 -10.39
C SER A 216 -30.22 -36.71 -11.84
N ILE A 217 -29.84 -35.70 -12.63
CA ILE A 217 -30.18 -35.60 -14.07
C ILE A 217 -29.62 -36.81 -14.83
N SER A 218 -28.34 -37.14 -14.64
CA SER A 218 -27.69 -38.27 -15.29
C SER A 218 -28.38 -39.60 -14.96
N ALA A 219 -28.79 -39.79 -13.71
CA ALA A 219 -29.53 -40.98 -13.28
C ALA A 219 -30.94 -41.06 -13.90
N ALA A 220 -31.65 -39.94 -14.02
CA ALA A 220 -32.96 -39.87 -14.67
C ALA A 220 -32.86 -40.16 -16.18
N ALA A 221 -31.86 -39.58 -16.86
CA ALA A 221 -31.61 -39.82 -18.28
C ALA A 221 -31.37 -41.30 -18.60
N LYS A 222 -30.60 -42.01 -17.76
CA LYS A 222 -30.38 -43.47 -17.90
C LYS A 222 -31.65 -44.32 -17.78
N ARG A 223 -32.69 -43.83 -17.08
CA ARG A 223 -33.96 -44.54 -16.87
C ARG A 223 -34.93 -44.34 -18.02
N LEU A 224 -34.81 -43.24 -18.75
CA LEU A 224 -35.58 -42.97 -19.96
C LEU A 224 -34.98 -43.78 -21.12
N LYS A 225 -35.56 -44.95 -21.41
CA LYS A 225 -35.26 -45.73 -22.63
C LYS A 225 -36.29 -45.37 -23.70
N PHE A 226 -35.80 -45.00 -24.87
CA PHE A 226 -36.56 -44.93 -26.12
C PHE A 226 -36.21 -46.15 -26.98
#